data_AF-A0A8J7LWX8-F1
#
_entry.id   AF-A0A8J7LWX8-F1
#
_cell.length_a   1.000
_cell.length_b   1.000
_cell.length_c   1.000
_cell.angle_alpha   90.00
_cell.angle_beta   90.00
_cell.angle_gamma   90.00
#
_symmetry.space_group_name_H-M   'P 1'
#
loop_
_entity.id
_entity.type
_entity.pdbx_description
1 polymer ?
#
loop_
_entity_poly.entity_id
_entity_poly.type
_entity_poly.pdbx_seq_one_letter_code
_entity_poly.pdbx_strand_id
1 'polypeptide(L)'
;MKKNRVTINPDYFGPGNGLYVIHFEEGCTTLGFDRVMELGNLLAAELDRWDLTPLPVERGTMKAYKKYRLLTDLVHQKHRQTGYRSRAELTPQLIGLEGKRVEVVDRYGEKRRFWVGKSTGWIPCHLEISTKRSDGGPAVMGAPFQSVRIVCSDRQTSYR
;
A
#
# COMPACT_ATOMS: atom_id res chain seq x y z
N MET A 1 6.10 -21.40 -14.09
CA MET A 1 5.04 -20.98 -13.16
C MET A 1 3.70 -21.08 -13.86
N LYS A 2 2.73 -21.81 -13.30
CA LYS A 2 1.34 -21.75 -13.79
C LYS A 2 0.85 -20.29 -13.65
N LYS A 3 0.21 -19.74 -14.69
CA LYS A 3 -0.41 -18.41 -14.58
C LYS A 3 -1.66 -18.55 -13.71
N ASN A 4 -1.73 -17.76 -12.65
CA ASN A 4 -2.93 -17.69 -11.82
C ASN A 4 -4.12 -17.24 -12.68
N ARG A 5 -5.26 -17.92 -12.54
CA ARG A 5 -6.49 -17.52 -13.22
C ARG A 5 -7.02 -16.26 -12.55
N VAL A 6 -7.42 -15.27 -13.34
CA VAL A 6 -8.01 -14.02 -12.83
C VAL A 6 -9.39 -13.85 -13.43
N THR A 7 -10.39 -13.67 -12.58
CA THR A 7 -11.78 -13.38 -12.98
C THR A 7 -12.19 -12.01 -12.46
N ILE A 8 -13.27 -11.46 -13.01
CA ILE A 8 -13.79 -10.14 -12.65
C ILE A 8 -15.16 -10.35 -12.01
N ASN A 9 -15.36 -9.81 -10.81
CA ASN A 9 -16.67 -9.70 -10.18
C ASN A 9 -17.07 -8.22 -10.17
N PRO A 10 -17.91 -7.76 -11.11
CA PRO A 10 -18.16 -6.32 -11.32
C PRO A 10 -18.99 -5.66 -10.21
N ASP A 11 -19.77 -6.44 -9.45
CA ASP A 11 -20.81 -5.90 -8.56
C ASP A 11 -20.65 -6.34 -7.10
N TYR A 12 -19.43 -6.68 -6.69
CA TYR A 12 -19.15 -7.20 -5.34
C TYR A 12 -19.59 -6.24 -4.22
N PHE A 13 -19.39 -4.93 -4.39
CA PHE A 13 -19.82 -3.89 -3.46
C PHE A 13 -21.02 -3.07 -3.99
N GLY A 14 -21.77 -3.63 -4.94
CA GLY A 14 -22.83 -2.93 -5.68
C GLY A 14 -22.41 -2.49 -7.09
N PRO A 15 -23.33 -1.90 -7.86
CA PRO A 15 -23.15 -1.65 -9.29
C PRO A 15 -21.89 -0.87 -9.62
N GLY A 16 -21.00 -1.49 -10.41
CA GLY A 16 -19.74 -0.85 -10.84
C GLY A 16 -18.64 -0.77 -9.79
N ASN A 17 -18.84 -1.31 -8.58
CA ASN A 17 -17.83 -1.38 -7.53
C ASN A 17 -17.39 -2.83 -7.31
N GLY A 18 -16.54 -3.29 -8.24
CA GLY A 18 -16.13 -4.67 -8.34
C GLY A 18 -14.69 -4.97 -7.91
N LEU A 19 -14.36 -6.26 -7.99
CA LEU A 19 -13.07 -6.84 -7.62
C LEU A 19 -12.53 -7.69 -8.78
N TYR A 20 -11.21 -7.66 -8.94
CA TYR A 20 -10.48 -8.75 -9.58
C TYR A 20 -10.30 -9.88 -8.56
N VAL A 21 -10.65 -11.10 -8.94
CA VAL A 21 -10.47 -12.30 -8.12
C VAL A 21 -9.32 -13.10 -8.70
N ILE A 22 -8.24 -13.21 -7.94
CA ILE A 22 -7.00 -13.88 -8.34
C ILE A 22 -6.98 -15.25 -7.65
N HIS A 23 -7.11 -16.31 -8.44
CA HIS A 23 -7.22 -17.69 -7.96
C HIS A 23 -5.83 -18.32 -7.81
N PHE A 24 -5.59 -18.98 -6.68
CA PHE A 24 -4.40 -19.79 -6.43
C PHE A 24 -4.77 -21.27 -6.39
N GLU A 25 -3.79 -22.16 -6.18
CA GLU A 25 -4.08 -23.59 -6.00
C GLU A 25 -4.98 -23.82 -4.78
N GLU A 26 -4.79 -23.04 -3.71
CA GLU A 26 -5.66 -23.00 -2.54
C GLU A 26 -6.13 -21.56 -2.27
N GLY A 27 -7.43 -21.32 -2.47
CA GLY A 27 -8.08 -20.05 -2.18
C GLY A 27 -7.93 -18.98 -3.26
N CYS A 28 -8.29 -17.75 -2.88
CA CYS A 28 -8.19 -16.58 -3.76
C CYS A 28 -7.81 -15.34 -2.96
N THR A 29 -7.27 -14.35 -3.66
CA THR A 29 -7.18 -12.98 -3.15
C THR A 29 -7.96 -12.05 -4.04
N THR A 30 -8.31 -10.89 -3.52
CA THR A 30 -9.12 -9.90 -4.22
C THR A 30 -8.39 -8.56 -4.31
N LEU A 31 -8.66 -7.84 -5.40
CA LEU A 31 -8.12 -6.51 -5.61
C LEU A 31 -9.19 -5.60 -6.20
N GLY A 32 -9.47 -4.48 -5.55
CA GLY A 32 -10.51 -3.55 -5.99
C GLY A 32 -10.16 -2.84 -7.30
N PHE A 33 -11.18 -2.51 -8.08
CA PHE A 33 -10.99 -1.76 -9.33
C PHE A 33 -10.26 -0.43 -9.10
N ASP A 34 -10.73 0.34 -8.12
CA ASP A 34 -10.11 1.63 -7.77
C ASP A 34 -8.68 1.47 -7.29
N ARG A 35 -8.39 0.38 -6.56
CA ARG A 35 -7.05 0.11 -6.08
C ARG A 35 -6.06 -0.14 -7.23
N VAL A 36 -6.49 -0.88 -8.26
CA VAL A 36 -5.70 -1.08 -9.49
C VAL A 36 -5.43 0.23 -10.21
N MET A 37 -6.43 1.12 -10.30
CA MET A 37 -6.27 2.42 -10.94
C MET A 37 -5.29 3.30 -10.16
N GLU A 38 -5.49 3.43 -8.85
CA GLU A 38 -4.67 4.25 -7.97
C GLU A 38 -3.20 3.80 -7.96
N LEU A 39 -2.95 2.53 -7.65
CA LEU A 39 -1.58 2.01 -7.62
C LEU A 39 -0.95 1.97 -9.02
N GLY A 40 -1.74 1.66 -10.05
CA GLY A 40 -1.25 1.71 -11.43
C GLY A 40 -0.73 3.09 -11.80
N ASN A 41 -1.46 4.14 -11.44
CA ASN A 41 -1.03 5.53 -11.69
C ASN A 41 0.23 5.89 -10.90
N LEU A 42 0.30 5.53 -9.61
CA LEU A 42 1.46 5.82 -8.76
C LEU A 42 2.72 5.08 -9.27
N LEU A 43 2.59 3.81 -9.63
CA LEU A 43 3.69 3.02 -10.16
C LEU A 43 4.15 3.49 -11.54
N ALA A 44 3.22 3.86 -12.42
CA ALA A 44 3.55 4.43 -13.73
C ALA A 44 4.34 5.74 -13.57
N ALA A 45 3.93 6.61 -12.65
CA ALA A 45 4.63 7.85 -12.34
C ALA A 45 6.04 7.59 -11.78
N GLU A 46 6.18 6.68 -10.80
CA GLU A 46 7.49 6.35 -10.21
C GLU A 46 8.47 5.71 -11.19
N LEU A 47 7.97 4.96 -12.16
CA LEU A 47 8.78 4.29 -13.17
C LEU A 47 8.99 5.11 -14.45
N ASP A 48 8.35 6.28 -14.56
CA ASP A 48 8.26 7.07 -15.78
C ASP A 48 7.72 6.25 -16.98
N ARG A 49 6.67 5.45 -16.72
CA ARG A 49 6.01 4.55 -17.69
C ARG A 49 4.56 4.94 -17.90
N TRP A 50 4.35 6.17 -18.35
CA TRP A 50 3.02 6.72 -18.61
C TRP A 50 2.22 5.95 -19.68
N ASP A 51 2.92 5.25 -20.57
CA ASP A 51 2.32 4.33 -21.55
C ASP A 51 1.58 3.16 -20.89
N LEU A 52 1.95 2.83 -19.65
CA LEU A 52 1.34 1.76 -18.85
C LEU A 52 0.31 2.26 -17.84
N THR A 53 0.03 3.56 -17.78
CA THR A 53 -1.02 4.11 -16.91
C THR A 53 -2.38 3.50 -17.28
N PRO A 54 -3.10 2.86 -16.34
CA PRO A 54 -4.47 2.43 -16.57
C PRO A 54 -5.37 3.63 -16.85
N LEU A 55 -6.13 3.60 -17.96
CA LEU A 55 -7.02 4.70 -18.31
C LEU A 55 -8.36 4.56 -17.58
N PRO A 56 -9.06 5.66 -17.24
CA PRO A 56 -10.37 5.58 -16.57
C PRO A 56 -11.38 4.67 -17.27
N VAL A 57 -11.42 4.68 -18.60
CA VAL A 57 -12.28 3.80 -19.42
C VAL A 57 -11.93 2.31 -19.34
N GLU A 58 -10.74 1.98 -18.83
CA GLU A 58 -10.28 0.60 -18.63
C GLU A 58 -10.57 0.08 -17.22
N ARG A 59 -11.12 0.91 -16.32
CA ARG A 59 -11.46 0.52 -14.94
C ARG A 59 -12.36 -0.71 -14.93
N GLY A 60 -12.01 -1.69 -14.09
CA GLY A 60 -12.74 -2.96 -13.99
C GLY A 60 -12.54 -3.93 -15.15
N THR A 61 -11.66 -3.62 -16.10
CA THR A 61 -11.34 -4.51 -17.23
C THR A 61 -10.04 -5.28 -17.01
N MET A 62 -9.90 -6.41 -17.69
CA MET A 62 -8.64 -7.16 -17.69
C MET A 62 -7.47 -6.36 -18.28
N LYS A 63 -7.73 -5.32 -19.09
CA LYS A 63 -6.70 -4.44 -19.65
C LYS A 63 -6.03 -3.60 -18.56
N ALA A 64 -6.81 -2.98 -17.68
CA ALA A 64 -6.29 -2.26 -16.52
C ALA A 64 -5.50 -3.18 -15.59
N TYR A 65 -6.02 -4.37 -15.29
CA TYR A 65 -5.32 -5.37 -14.47
C TYR A 65 -3.97 -5.77 -15.07
N LYS A 66 -3.91 -6.04 -16.39
CA LYS A 66 -2.65 -6.40 -17.08
C LYS A 66 -1.62 -5.28 -17.02
N LYS A 67 -2.02 -4.02 -17.19
CA LYS A 67 -1.14 -2.85 -17.06
C LYS A 67 -0.56 -2.75 -15.64
N TYR A 68 -1.41 -2.84 -14.62
CA TYR A 68 -0.98 -2.85 -13.21
C TYR A 68 -0.03 -4.01 -12.89
N ARG A 69 -0.32 -5.22 -13.40
CA ARG A 69 0.57 -6.38 -13.27
C ARG A 69 1.93 -6.12 -13.89
N LEU A 70 1.98 -5.58 -15.10
CA LEU A 70 3.24 -5.28 -15.78
C LEU A 70 4.07 -4.24 -15.00
N LEU A 71 3.43 -3.18 -14.49
CA LEU A 71 4.08 -2.20 -13.63
C LEU A 71 4.66 -2.86 -12.36
N THR A 72 3.91 -3.74 -11.70
CA THR A 72 4.37 -4.46 -10.51
C THR A 72 5.57 -5.36 -10.82
N ASP A 73 5.54 -6.06 -11.96
CA ASP A 73 6.63 -6.91 -12.42
C ASP A 73 7.89 -6.08 -12.74
N LEU A 74 7.74 -4.88 -13.32
CA LEU A 74 8.85 -3.94 -13.55
C LEU A 74 9.46 -3.43 -12.25
N VAL A 75 8.66 -3.08 -11.23
CA VAL A 75 9.18 -2.71 -9.90
C VAL A 75 9.98 -3.87 -9.31
N HIS A 76 9.45 -5.09 -9.38
CA HIS A 76 10.13 -6.27 -8.84
C HIS A 76 11.45 -6.53 -9.58
N GLN A 77 11.49 -6.40 -10.91
CA GLN A 77 12.72 -6.51 -11.68
C GLN A 77 13.75 -5.45 -11.27
N LYS A 78 13.34 -4.17 -11.18
CA LYS A 78 14.20 -3.06 -10.75
C LYS A 78 14.72 -3.30 -9.32
N HIS A 79 13.87 -3.78 -8.42
CA HIS A 79 14.27 -4.17 -7.06
C HIS A 79 15.36 -5.25 -7.06
N ARG A 80 15.20 -6.32 -7.85
CA ARG A 80 16.21 -7.39 -7.94
C ARG A 80 17.55 -6.91 -8.49
N GLN A 81 17.53 -5.93 -9.38
CA GLN A 81 18.73 -5.39 -10.02
C GLN A 81 19.47 -4.37 -9.15
N THR A 82 18.75 -3.50 -8.45
CA THR A 82 19.35 -2.32 -7.81
C THR A 82 19.04 -2.18 -6.31
N GLY A 83 18.21 -3.05 -5.75
CA GLY A 83 17.67 -2.90 -4.40
C GLY A 83 16.58 -1.83 -4.27
N TYR A 84 16.14 -1.23 -5.38
CA TYR A 84 15.08 -0.20 -5.39
C TYR A 84 13.81 -0.66 -4.68
N ARG A 85 13.15 0.22 -3.92
CA ARG A 85 11.83 -0.03 -3.34
C ARG A 85 10.89 1.11 -3.69
N SER A 86 9.71 0.76 -4.20
CA SER A 86 8.66 1.72 -4.56
C SER A 86 8.12 2.43 -3.31
N ARG A 87 7.58 3.64 -3.49
CA ARG A 87 6.91 4.41 -2.43
C ARG A 87 5.40 4.47 -2.64
N ALA A 88 4.86 3.80 -3.65
CA ALA A 88 3.44 3.88 -4.04
C ALA A 88 2.46 3.42 -2.95
N GLU A 89 2.87 2.52 -2.06
CA GLU A 89 2.08 2.03 -0.93
C GLU A 89 2.43 2.74 0.40
N LEU A 90 3.35 3.70 0.39
CA LEU A 90 3.71 4.44 1.59
C LEU A 90 2.77 5.62 1.80
N THR A 91 2.12 5.67 2.96
CA THR A 91 1.37 6.86 3.42
C THR A 91 2.28 8.10 3.41
N PRO A 92 2.00 9.14 2.58
CA PRO A 92 2.90 10.29 2.43
C PRO A 92 3.22 11.00 3.75
N GLN A 93 2.22 11.13 4.65
CA GLN A 93 2.35 11.80 5.95
C GLN A 93 3.26 11.07 6.95
N LEU A 94 3.63 9.81 6.68
CA LEU A 94 4.46 9.01 7.58
C LEU A 94 5.88 8.78 7.06
N ILE A 95 6.19 9.23 5.83
CA ILE A 95 7.53 9.07 5.26
C ILE A 95 8.53 9.87 6.10
N GLY A 96 9.60 9.21 6.56
CA GLY A 96 10.59 9.79 7.47
C GLY A 96 10.23 9.71 8.96
N LEU A 97 9.09 9.07 9.27
CA LEU A 97 8.66 8.79 10.64
C LEU A 97 8.87 7.32 11.03
N GLU A 98 9.43 6.48 10.15
CA GLU A 98 9.72 5.08 10.47
C GLU A 98 10.60 4.95 11.72
N GLY A 99 10.22 4.03 12.61
CA GLY A 99 10.87 3.83 13.91
C GLY A 99 10.50 4.88 14.96
N LYS A 100 9.69 5.89 14.64
CA LYS A 100 9.15 6.86 15.62
C LYS A 100 7.76 6.44 16.08
N ARG A 101 7.41 6.84 17.31
CA ARG A 101 6.06 6.71 17.83
C ARG A 101 5.26 7.95 17.43
N VAL A 102 4.10 7.75 16.84
CA VAL A 102 3.20 8.84 16.44
C VAL A 102 1.87 8.70 17.14
N GLU A 103 1.19 9.84 17.30
CA GLU A 103 -0.24 9.92 17.54
C GLU A 103 -0.88 10.51 16.29
N VAL A 104 -1.93 9.86 15.80
CA VAL A 104 -2.68 10.30 14.63
C VAL A 104 -4.14 10.51 14.99
N VAL A 105 -4.79 11.41 14.25
CA VAL A 105 -6.25 11.45 14.11
C VAL A 105 -6.55 11.11 12.66
N ASP A 106 -7.25 10.02 12.42
CA ASP A 106 -7.54 9.55 11.07
C ASP A 106 -8.68 10.29 10.40
N ARG A 107 -8.91 9.99 9.11
CA ARG A 107 -9.97 10.65 8.33
C ARG A 107 -11.37 10.47 8.91
N TYR A 108 -11.59 9.46 9.74
CA TYR A 108 -12.86 9.16 10.41
C TYR A 108 -12.94 9.77 11.81
N GLY A 109 -11.91 10.48 12.27
CA GLY A 109 -11.84 11.09 13.59
C GLY A 109 -11.31 10.16 14.68
N GLU A 110 -10.87 8.94 14.34
CA GLU A 110 -10.32 8.01 15.33
C GLU A 110 -8.90 8.43 15.72
N LYS A 111 -8.65 8.48 17.03
CA LYS A 111 -7.37 8.88 17.59
C LYS A 111 -6.61 7.69 18.15
N ARG A 112 -5.40 7.42 17.63
CA ARG A 112 -4.57 6.28 18.07
C ARG A 112 -3.08 6.56 18.05
N ARG A 113 -2.30 5.71 18.73
CA ARG A 113 -0.85 5.79 18.83
C ARG A 113 -0.19 4.49 18.42
N PHE A 114 0.83 4.57 17.58
CA PHE A 114 1.60 3.40 17.15
C PHE A 114 3.04 3.81 16.79
N TRP A 115 3.92 2.81 16.73
CA TRP A 115 5.23 2.94 16.12
C TRP A 115 5.08 2.78 14.61
N VAL A 116 5.63 3.70 13.84
CA VAL A 116 5.60 3.60 12.37
C VAL A 116 6.59 2.53 11.93
N GLY A 117 6.08 1.39 11.49
CA GLY A 117 6.86 0.34 10.84
C GLY A 117 6.86 0.48 9.32
N LYS A 118 7.67 -0.32 8.64
CA LYS A 118 7.67 -0.45 7.18
C LYS A 118 7.89 -1.90 6.79
N SER A 119 7.06 -2.43 5.90
CA SER A 119 7.25 -3.79 5.38
C SER A 119 8.49 -3.92 4.50
N THR A 120 8.97 -5.14 4.27
CA THR A 120 10.28 -5.42 3.65
C THR A 120 10.21 -5.73 2.16
N GLY A 121 9.03 -5.73 1.55
CA GLY A 121 8.82 -6.06 0.13
C GLY A 121 9.35 -4.99 -0.84
N TRP A 122 9.17 -5.25 -2.15
CA TRP A 122 9.60 -4.33 -3.22
C TRP A 122 8.65 -3.12 -3.39
N ILE A 123 7.39 -3.26 -2.97
CA ILE A 123 6.43 -2.16 -2.79
C ILE A 123 6.03 -2.15 -1.31
N PRO A 124 6.86 -1.56 -0.43
CA PRO A 124 6.59 -1.50 1.01
C PRO A 124 5.41 -0.59 1.33
N CYS A 125 4.72 -0.93 2.41
CA CYS A 125 3.68 -0.12 3.04
C CYS A 125 4.11 0.27 4.48
N HIS A 126 3.50 1.31 5.03
CA HIS A 126 3.66 1.62 6.45
C HIS A 126 2.83 0.66 7.30
N LEU A 127 3.36 0.28 8.46
CA LEU A 127 2.72 -0.63 9.41
C LEU A 127 2.42 0.09 10.73
N GLU A 128 1.28 -0.22 11.35
CA GLU A 128 0.93 0.23 12.70
C GLU A 128 1.48 -0.78 13.71
N ILE A 129 2.68 -0.52 14.24
CA ILE A 129 3.31 -1.40 15.21
C ILE A 129 2.89 -0.98 16.63
N SER A 130 2.27 -1.89 17.38
CA SER A 130 1.75 -1.60 18.72
C SER A 130 2.86 -1.27 19.72
N THR A 131 3.98 -2.02 19.70
CA THR A 131 5.13 -1.84 20.60
C THR A 131 6.47 -2.05 19.89
N LYS A 132 7.57 -1.51 20.44
CA LYS A 132 8.93 -1.72 19.89
C LYS A 132 9.38 -3.19 19.85
N ARG A 133 8.74 -4.06 20.62
CA ARG A 133 9.07 -5.50 20.72
C ARG A 133 8.24 -6.35 19.76
N SER A 134 7.32 -5.73 19.02
CA SER A 134 6.46 -6.42 18.06
C SER A 134 7.20 -6.56 16.73
N ASP A 135 7.17 -7.77 16.15
CA ASP A 135 7.84 -8.08 14.88
C ASP A 135 7.07 -7.57 13.64
N GLY A 136 5.84 -7.09 13.84
CA GLY A 136 5.00 -6.58 12.77
C GLY A 136 3.73 -5.92 13.28
N GLY A 137 2.88 -5.53 12.34
CA GLY A 137 1.58 -4.92 12.59
C GLY A 137 0.75 -4.88 11.30
N PRO A 138 -0.53 -4.54 11.39
CA PRO A 138 -1.36 -4.32 10.21
C PRO A 138 -0.82 -3.14 9.39
N ALA A 139 -1.17 -3.11 8.11
CA ALA A 139 -0.94 -1.93 7.29
C ALA A 139 -1.65 -0.71 7.89
N VAL A 140 -1.05 0.47 7.71
CA VAL A 140 -1.65 1.75 8.12
C VAL A 140 -2.97 1.97 7.38
N MET A 141 -4.02 2.26 8.12
CA MET A 141 -5.38 2.52 7.60
C MET A 141 -5.84 3.94 7.96
N GLY A 142 -6.94 4.41 7.35
CA GLY A 142 -7.55 5.70 7.71
C GLY A 142 -6.79 6.95 7.23
N ALA A 143 -5.76 6.78 6.39
CA ALA A 143 -5.13 7.89 5.68
C ALA A 143 -6.06 8.48 4.59
N PRO A 144 -5.90 9.76 4.21
CA PRO A 144 -5.00 10.75 4.83
C PRO A 144 -5.46 11.12 6.24
N PHE A 145 -4.51 11.27 7.15
CA PHE A 145 -4.76 11.67 8.53
C PHE A 145 -5.10 13.15 8.63
N GLN A 146 -6.03 13.48 9.53
CA GLN A 146 -6.34 14.87 9.88
C GLN A 146 -5.17 15.51 10.65
N SER A 147 -4.48 14.73 11.50
CA SER A 147 -3.26 15.18 12.17
C SER A 147 -2.29 14.03 12.43
N VAL A 148 -1.00 14.34 12.43
CA VAL A 148 0.09 13.43 12.80
C VAL A 148 1.06 14.20 13.71
N ARG A 149 1.35 13.67 14.90
CA ARG A 149 2.37 14.22 15.79
C ARG A 149 3.28 13.14 16.34
N ILE A 150 4.56 13.44 16.46
CA ILE A 150 5.52 12.55 17.12
C ILE A 150 5.26 12.60 18.62
N VAL A 151 5.16 11.43 19.24
CA VAL A 151 5.09 11.30 20.70
C VAL A 151 6.52 11.08 21.19
N CYS A 152 7.18 12.14 21.68
CA CYS A 152 8.45 11.99 22.37
C CYS A 152 8.27 11.03 23.54
N SER A 153 9.09 9.98 23.63
CA SER A 153 9.28 9.33 24.92
C SER A 153 10.16 10.27 25.73
N ASP A 154 9.57 11.10 26.57
CA ASP A 154 10.30 11.83 27.59
C ASP A 154 11.01 10.82 28.50
N ARG A 155 12.24 10.48 28.15
CA ARG A 155 13.26 10.22 29.15
C ARG A 155 13.93 11.56 29.41
N GLN A 156 13.30 12.40 30.21
CA GLN A 156 14.08 13.27 31.10
C GLN A 156 14.94 12.32 31.93
N THR A 157 16.15 12.08 31.46
CA THR A 157 17.19 11.52 32.31
C THR A 157 17.82 12.74 32.94
N SER A 158 17.20 13.23 34.01
CA SER A 158 17.85 14.15 34.93
C SER A 158 18.96 13.37 35.62
N TYR A 159 20.15 13.39 35.03
CA TYR A 159 21.35 13.11 35.81
C TYR A 159 21.55 14.31 36.74
N ARG A 160 21.47 14.01 38.05
CA ARG A 160 21.92 14.87 39.14
C ARG A 160 23.41 15.10 39.04
#